data_AF-A0A917AYH2-F1
#
_entry.id   AF-A0A917AYH2-F1
#
_cell.length_a   1.000
_cell.length_b   1.000
_cell.length_c   1.000
_cell.angle_alpha   90.00
_cell.angle_beta   90.00
_cell.angle_gamma   90.00
#
_symmetry.space_group_name_H-M   'P 1'
#
loop_
_entity.id
_entity.type
_entity.pdbx_description
1 polymer ?
#
loop_
_entity_poly.entity_id
_entity_poly.type
_entity_poly.pdbx_seq_one_letter_code
_entity_poly.pdbx_strand_id
1 'polypeptide(L)' 'MDSNKQLEKKLADYRRFTLTLLILSGYMYIGVIISLYEYKTDAYYYLFAVIAVLLMTAFIFIKKINHWQQKLREE' A
#
# COMPACT_ATOMS: atom_id res chain seq x y z
N MET A 1 -27.69 10.10 -8.49
CA MET A 1 -26.60 11.08 -8.72
C MET A 1 -25.63 11.25 -7.54
N ASP A 2 -26.00 10.92 -6.29
CA ASP A 2 -25.08 11.01 -5.13
C ASP A 2 -24.10 9.83 -4.96
N SER A 3 -24.49 8.62 -5.40
CA SER A 3 -23.70 7.40 -5.17
C SER A 3 -22.32 7.43 -5.86
N ASN A 4 -22.24 7.98 -7.08
CA ASN A 4 -20.98 8.08 -7.83
C ASN A 4 -20.00 9.08 -7.20
N LYS A 5 -20.48 10.21 -6.68
CA LYS A 5 -19.61 11.20 -6.00
C LYS A 5 -19.04 10.66 -4.69
N GLN A 6 -19.82 9.87 -3.94
CA GLN A 6 -19.32 9.22 -2.73
C GLN A 6 -18.29 8.13 -3.05
N LEU A 7 -18.48 7.40 -4.16
CA LEU A 7 -17.54 6.39 -4.59
C LEU A 7 -16.22 7.00 -5.06
N GLU A 8 -16.24 8.09 -5.84
CA GLU A 8 -15.03 8.81 -6.23
C GLU A 8 -14.22 9.32 -5.03
N LYS A 9 -14.91 9.84 -4.01
CA LYS A 9 -14.26 10.29 -2.77
C LYS A 9 -13.57 9.15 -2.03
N LYS A 10 -14.26 8.02 -1.86
CA LYS A 10 -13.67 6.80 -1.26
C LYS A 10 -12.45 6.33 -2.05
N LEU A 11 -12.52 6.43 -3.37
CA LEU A 11 -11.45 5.98 -4.24
C LEU A 11 -10.20 6.87 -4.18
N ALA A 12 -10.40 8.18 -4.08
CA ALA A 12 -9.33 9.14 -3.81
C ALA A 12 -8.66 8.87 -2.46
N ASP A 13 -9.44 8.53 -1.42
CA ASP A 13 -8.90 8.15 -0.11
C ASP A 13 -8.10 6.85 -0.17
N TYR A 14 -8.59 5.81 -0.86
CA TYR A 14 -7.84 4.57 -1.01
C TYR A 14 -6.53 4.75 -1.80
N ARG A 15 -6.53 5.64 -2.81
CA ARG A 15 -5.31 6.00 -3.53
C ARG A 15 -4.31 6.73 -2.64
N ARG A 16 -4.77 7.65 -1.79
CA ARG A 16 -3.92 8.33 -0.78
C ARG A 16 -3.36 7.33 0.23
N PHE A 17 -4.19 6.43 0.73
CA PHE A 17 -3.78 5.38 1.66
C PHE A 17 -2.71 4.47 1.07
N THR A 18 -2.88 4.07 -0.20
CA THR A 18 -1.88 3.29 -0.95
C THR A 18 -0.55 4.04 -1.07
N LEU A 19 -0.58 5.33 -1.39
CA LEU A 19 0.64 6.16 -1.42
C LEU A 19 1.34 6.22 -0.07
N THR A 20 0.59 6.38 1.02
CA THR A 20 1.14 6.36 2.38
C THR A 20 1.77 5.00 2.71
N LEU A 21 1.13 3.90 2.35
CA LEU A 21 1.66 2.54 2.49
C LEU A 21 2.98 2.36 1.72
N LEU A 22 3.06 2.92 0.51
CA LEU A 22 4.25 2.86 -0.34
C LEU A 22 5.42 3.64 0.26
N ILE A 23 5.14 4.85 0.78
CA ILE A 23 6.13 5.66 1.50
C ILE A 23 6.59 4.96 2.78
N LEU A 24 5.66 4.40 3.56
CA LEU A 24 5.98 3.66 4.78
C LEU A 24 6.83 2.42 4.49
N SER A 25 6.50 1.68 3.43
CA SER A 25 7.30 0.55 2.94
C SER A 25 8.71 0.99 2.53
N GLY A 26 8.85 2.14 1.85
CA GLY A 26 10.15 2.70 1.49
C GLY A 26 10.97 3.09 2.72
N TYR A 27 10.33 3.68 3.73
CA TYR A 27 10.98 4.03 5.00
C TYR A 27 11.46 2.79 5.76
N MET A 28 10.62 1.75 5.84
CA MET A 28 11.02 0.47 6.45
C MET A 28 12.17 -0.20 5.69
N TYR A 29 12.20 -0.10 4.35
CA TYR A 29 13.31 -0.62 3.55
C TYR A 29 14.65 0.07 3.87
N ILE A 30 14.63 1.38 4.13
CA ILE A 30 15.83 2.09 4.61
C ILE A 30 16.26 1.55 5.98
N GLY A 31 15.31 1.30 6.90
CA GLY A 31 15.57 0.66 8.18
C GLY A 31 16.20 -0.74 8.05
N VAL A 32 15.78 -1.51 7.04
CA VAL A 32 16.39 -2.80 6.69
C VAL A 32 17.84 -2.63 6.25
N ILE A 33 18.14 -1.66 5.39
CA ILE A 33 19.52 -1.38 4.95
C ILE A 33 20.40 -1.04 6.16
N ILE A 34 19.93 -0.18 7.07
CA ILE A 34 20.67 0.20 8.27
C ILE A 34 20.92 -1.04 9.16
N SER A 35 19.88 -1.84 9.41
CA SER A 35 20.01 -3.05 10.24
C SER A 35 20.95 -4.10 9.63
N LEU A 36 20.93 -4.26 8.31
CA LEU A 36 21.79 -5.18 7.57
C LEU A 36 23.27 -4.77 7.62
N TYR A 37 23.55 -3.48 7.41
CA TYR A 37 24.92 -2.97 7.30
C TYR A 37 25.56 -2.62 8.65
N GLU A 38 24.80 -2.12 9.62
CA GLU A 38 25.35 -1.59 10.87
C GLU A 38 25.25 -2.58 12.04
N TYR A 39 24.14 -3.32 12.13
CA TYR A 39 23.89 -4.19 13.29
C TYR A 39 24.15 -5.67 13.02
N LYS A 40 24.20 -6.13 11.75
CA LYS A 40 24.30 -7.55 11.36
C LYS A 40 23.32 -8.44 12.13
N THR A 41 22.14 -7.93 12.43
CA THR A 41 21.10 -8.64 13.20
C THR A 41 20.13 -9.34 12.26
N ASP A 42 19.74 -10.58 12.52
CA ASP A 42 18.72 -11.32 11.74
C ASP A 42 17.32 -10.68 11.75
N ALA A 43 17.12 -9.57 12.46
CA ALA A 43 15.91 -8.77 12.47
C ALA A 43 15.48 -8.28 11.07
N TYR A 44 16.41 -8.19 10.10
CA TYR A 44 16.09 -7.80 8.72
C TYR A 44 15.13 -8.77 8.03
N TYR A 45 15.14 -10.07 8.39
CA TYR A 45 14.21 -11.05 7.83
C TYR A 45 12.76 -10.74 8.22
N TYR A 46 12.52 -10.37 9.48
CA TYR A 46 11.20 -9.99 9.97
C TYR A 46 10.72 -8.68 9.33
N LEU A 47 11.61 -7.69 9.22
CA LEU A 47 11.30 -6.43 8.55
C LEU A 47 10.96 -6.63 7.06
N PHE A 48 11.69 -7.49 6.35
CA PHE A 48 11.37 -7.85 4.96
C PHE A 48 10.01 -8.53 4.83
N ALA A 49 9.67 -9.45 5.76
CA ALA A 49 8.36 -10.09 5.78
C ALA A 49 7.24 -9.06 6.00
N VAL A 50 7.41 -8.10 6.91
CA VAL A 50 6.45 -7.02 7.16
C VAL A 50 6.28 -6.13 5.92
N ILE A 51 7.39 -5.75 5.26
CA ILE A 51 7.37 -5.00 4.01
C ILE A 51 6.61 -5.77 2.91
N ALA A 52 6.85 -7.08 2.78
CA ALA A 52 6.17 -7.91 1.80
C ALA A 52 4.65 -7.96 2.05
N VAL A 53 4.22 -8.06 3.31
CA VAL A 53 2.80 -8.02 3.69
C VAL A 53 2.17 -6.65 3.42
N LEU A 54 2.87 -5.56 3.72
CA LEU A 54 2.42 -4.19 3.42
C LEU A 54 2.27 -3.95 1.91
N LEU A 55 3.20 -4.47 1.11
CA LEU A 55 3.12 -4.38 -0.35
C LEU A 55 2.00 -5.25 -0.92
N MET A 56 1.82 -6.48 -0.42
CA MET A 56 0.71 -7.35 -0.83
C MET A 56 -0.65 -6.72 -0.52
N THR A 57 -0.80 -6.16 0.68
CA THR A 57 -2.05 -5.49 1.07
C THR A 57 -2.30 -4.25 0.21
N ALA A 58 -1.29 -3.41 -0.04
CA ALA A 58 -1.39 -2.28 -0.97
C ALA A 58 -1.80 -2.72 -2.38
N PHE A 59 -1.22 -3.80 -2.89
CA PHE A 59 -1.54 -4.34 -4.22
C PHE A 59 -3.00 -4.85 -4.31
N ILE A 60 -3.48 -5.54 -3.28
CA ILE A 60 -4.88 -5.98 -3.18
C ILE A 60 -5.82 -4.77 -3.16
N PHE A 61 -5.49 -3.73 -2.40
CA PHE A 61 -6.28 -2.50 -2.36
C PHE A 61 -6.31 -1.80 -3.72
N ILE A 62 -5.18 -1.65 -4.41
CA ILE A 62 -5.12 -1.09 -5.78
C ILE A 62 -6.01 -1.90 -6.74
N LYS A 63 -5.89 -3.23 -6.72
CA LYS A 63 -6.67 -4.09 -7.62
C LYS A 63 -8.17 -3.98 -7.33
N LYS A 64 -8.55 -3.93 -6.05
CA LYS A 64 -9.94 -3.73 -5.62
C LYS A 64 -10.47 -2.36 -6.06
N ILE A 65 -9.69 -1.29 -5.90
CA ILE A 65 -10.01 0.06 -6.37
C ILE A 65 -10.29 0.07 -7.88
N ASN A 66 -9.38 -0.51 -8.68
CA ASN A 66 -9.52 -0.52 -10.14
C ASN A 66 -10.77 -1.29 -10.57
N HIS A 67 -11.06 -2.42 -9.93
CA HIS A 67 -12.28 -3.19 -10.21
C HIS A 67 -13.56 -2.38 -9.92
N TRP A 68 -13.58 -1.64 -8.80
CA TRP A 68 -14.72 -0.78 -8.43
C TRP A 68 -14.83 0.45 -9.34
N GLN A 69 -13.71 1.02 -9.81
CA GLN A 69 -13.73 2.08 -10.83
C GLN A 69 -14.25 1.60 -12.17
N GLN A 70 -13.98 0.35 -12.55
CA GLN A 70 -14.46 -0.20 -13.82
C GLN A 70 -15.98 -0.36 -13.80
N LYS A 71 -16.53 -0.94 -12.73
CA LYS A 71 -17.98 -1.07 -12.53
C LYS A 71 -18.72 0.28 -12.57
N LEU A 72 -18.15 1.31 -11.96
CA LEU A 72 -18.72 2.67 -11.98
C LEU A 72 -18.73 3.33 -13.36
N ARG A 73 -17.85 2.89 -14.26
CA ARG A 73 -17.66 3.48 -15.58
C ARG A 73 -18.51 2.76 -16.65
N GLU A 74 -19.00 1.57 -16.31
CA GLU A 74 -19.90 0.75 -17.12
C GLU A 74 -21.40 1.00 -16.80
N GLU A 75 -21.72 1.65 -15.68
CA GLU A 75 -23.05 2.25 -15.37
C GLU A 75 -23.14 3.71 -15.85
#